data_AF-A0A1F4T7W5-F1
#
_entry.id   AF-A0A1F4T7W5-F1
#
_cell.length_a   1.000
_cell.length_b   1.000
_cell.length_c   1.000
_cell.angle_alpha   90.00
_cell.angle_beta   90.00
_cell.angle_gamma   90.00
#
_symmetry.space_group_name_H-M   'P 1'
#
loop_
_entity.id
_entity.type
_entity.pdbx_description
1 polymer ?
#
loop_
_entity_poly.entity_id
_entity_poly.type
_entity_poly.pdbx_seq_one_letter_code
_entity_poly.pdbx_strand_id
1 'polypeptide(L)'
;MTLALGSATALNEKNYPYLGVVSDFAHVLTPSAQDKIERQAESLKRITSVNLCVATFYSINTLEVASYGEELYHRWDIGQADKKLDHGVLVVITWAEQNVKLFVGGGVAPVLNEKARESLEFSIIGELSRGNFSDAAVFGATAITQLIMNGPLPENRRLEIFEWLFPLSVLFLFTVLAPLAFSGDYIMAYSIALGGIFGYVFFGFLGMIVLAGISFLINMLRVRG
;
A
#
# COMPACT_ATOMS: atom_id res chain seq x y z
N MET A 1 -33.71 -45.08 10.57
CA MET A 1 -33.15 -43.71 10.69
C MET A 1 -32.09 -43.79 11.76
N THR A 2 -30.80 -43.68 11.48
CA THR A 2 -30.16 -42.54 10.81
C THR A 2 -28.84 -43.03 10.19
N LEU A 3 -28.72 -42.98 8.87
CA LEU A 3 -27.47 -43.26 8.16
C LEU A 3 -26.63 -41.98 8.10
N ALA A 4 -25.34 -42.20 8.32
CA ALA A 4 -24.26 -41.24 8.46
C ALA A 4 -24.32 -40.04 7.50
N LEU A 5 -24.02 -38.87 8.06
CA LEU A 5 -23.53 -37.72 7.28
C LEU A 5 -22.33 -38.19 6.47
N GLY A 6 -22.52 -38.27 5.15
CA GLY A 6 -21.41 -38.39 4.22
C GLY A 6 -20.53 -37.15 4.38
N SER A 7 -19.28 -37.39 4.73
CA SER A 7 -18.21 -36.41 4.79
C SER A 7 -18.27 -35.51 3.56
N ALA A 8 -18.45 -34.20 3.79
CA ALA A 8 -18.18 -33.20 2.78
C ALA A 8 -16.73 -33.43 2.33
N THR A 9 -16.62 -33.85 1.08
CA THR A 9 -15.38 -33.99 0.31
C THR A 9 -14.42 -32.88 0.66
N ALA A 10 -13.21 -33.25 1.12
CA ALA A 10 -12.09 -32.35 1.19
C ALA A 10 -11.89 -31.72 -0.20
N LEU A 11 -12.30 -30.46 -0.33
CA LEU A 11 -11.94 -29.65 -1.48
C LEU A 11 -10.42 -29.54 -1.47
N ASN A 12 -9.83 -29.88 -2.60
CA ASN A 12 -8.41 -29.87 -2.89
C ASN A 12 -7.82 -28.48 -2.59
N GLU A 13 -7.41 -28.22 -1.34
CA GLU A 13 -6.77 -26.99 -0.94
C GLU A 13 -5.32 -27.01 -1.43
N LYS A 14 -5.13 -26.78 -2.74
CA LYS A 14 -3.80 -26.54 -3.28
C LYS A 14 -3.27 -25.27 -2.60
N ASN A 15 -2.32 -25.46 -1.67
CA ASN A 15 -1.63 -24.37 -1.02
C ASN A 15 -0.57 -23.82 -1.97
N TYR A 16 -0.89 -22.75 -2.71
CA TYR A 16 0.06 -22.09 -3.60
C TYR A 16 0.96 -21.13 -2.81
N PRO A 17 2.28 -21.36 -2.73
CA PRO A 17 3.20 -20.50 -2.00
C PRO A 17 3.47 -19.20 -2.76
N TYR A 18 3.72 -18.09 -2.06
CA TYR A 18 4.14 -16.85 -2.70
C TYR A 18 5.54 -17.01 -3.33
N LEU A 19 5.66 -16.76 -4.64
CA LEU A 19 6.94 -16.85 -5.35
C LEU A 19 7.58 -15.49 -5.65
N GLY A 20 6.92 -14.38 -5.28
CA GLY A 20 7.35 -13.02 -5.56
C GLY A 20 6.42 -12.30 -6.53
N VAL A 21 6.96 -11.34 -7.29
CA VAL A 21 6.19 -10.52 -8.24
C VAL A 21 5.46 -11.39 -9.26
N VAL A 22 6.09 -12.47 -9.73
CA VAL A 22 5.50 -13.42 -10.67
C VAL A 22 5.41 -14.79 -10.01
N SER A 23 4.19 -15.31 -9.88
CA SER A 23 3.91 -16.64 -9.37
C SER A 23 3.26 -17.49 -10.46
N ASP A 24 4.07 -18.11 -11.32
CA ASP A 24 3.61 -18.89 -12.49
C ASP A 24 3.40 -20.37 -12.17
N PHE A 25 2.23 -20.74 -11.62
CA PHE A 25 1.90 -22.14 -11.33
C PHE A 25 1.33 -22.91 -12.52
N ALA A 26 0.94 -22.19 -13.57
CA ALA A 26 0.48 -22.78 -14.82
C ALA A 26 1.65 -23.16 -15.75
N HIS A 27 2.86 -22.64 -15.48
CA HIS A 27 4.05 -22.79 -16.34
C HIS A 27 3.79 -22.31 -17.78
N VAL A 28 3.06 -21.19 -17.92
CA VAL A 28 2.64 -20.62 -19.21
C VAL A 28 3.41 -19.36 -19.58
N LEU A 29 4.21 -18.80 -18.66
CA LEU A 29 4.97 -17.58 -18.89
C LEU A 29 6.38 -17.91 -19.37
N THR A 30 6.79 -17.31 -20.49
CA THR A 30 8.18 -17.36 -20.94
C THR A 30 9.08 -16.56 -20.00
N PRO A 31 10.38 -16.90 -19.86
CA PRO A 31 11.31 -16.13 -19.03
C PRO A 31 11.36 -14.64 -19.39
N SER A 32 11.31 -14.31 -20.69
CA SER A 32 11.28 -12.92 -21.16
C SER A 32 10.03 -12.17 -20.70
N ALA A 33 8.88 -12.84 -20.62
CA ALA A 33 7.64 -12.26 -20.10
C ALA A 33 7.73 -12.03 -18.58
N GLN A 34 8.25 -13.00 -17.83
CA GLN A 34 8.48 -12.87 -16.39
C GLN A 34 9.39 -11.67 -16.10
N ASP A 35 10.54 -11.57 -16.76
CA ASP A 35 11.47 -10.45 -16.61
C ASP A 35 10.83 -9.08 -16.93
N LYS A 36 9.94 -9.02 -17.94
CA LYS A 36 9.24 -7.79 -18.29
C LYS A 36 8.27 -7.38 -17.19
N ILE A 37 7.48 -8.31 -16.68
CA ILE A 37 6.52 -8.07 -15.59
C ILE A 37 7.27 -7.63 -14.34
N GLU A 38 8.37 -8.30 -13.99
CA GLU A 38 9.21 -7.94 -12.84
C GLU A 38 9.75 -6.52 -12.93
N ARG A 39 10.35 -6.15 -14.08
CA ARG A 39 10.86 -4.78 -14.29
C ARG A 39 9.76 -3.72 -14.18
N GLN A 40 8.56 -4.01 -14.68
CA GLN A 40 7.42 -3.10 -14.59
C GLN A 40 6.94 -2.94 -13.14
N ALA A 41 6.78 -4.03 -12.42
CA ALA A 41 6.38 -4.03 -11.02
C ALA A 41 7.41 -3.33 -10.13
N GLU A 42 8.70 -3.55 -10.35
CA GLU A 42 9.76 -2.83 -9.64
C GLU A 42 9.72 -1.32 -9.90
N SER A 43 9.52 -0.93 -11.16
CA SER A 43 9.40 0.49 -11.53
C SER A 43 8.18 1.13 -10.86
N LEU A 44 7.04 0.44 -10.88
CA LEU A 44 5.82 0.87 -10.20
C LEU A 44 6.05 1.03 -8.70
N LYS A 45 6.64 0.03 -8.05
CA LYS A 45 6.96 0.07 -6.62
C LYS A 45 7.87 1.24 -6.27
N ARG A 46 8.90 1.52 -7.08
CA ARG A 46 9.81 2.67 -6.85
C ARG A 46 9.11 4.02 -6.99
N ILE A 47 8.17 4.16 -7.92
CA ILE A 47 7.54 5.45 -8.23
C ILE A 47 6.33 5.71 -7.32
N THR A 48 5.50 4.70 -7.05
CA THR A 48 4.19 4.86 -6.40
C THR A 48 4.08 4.11 -5.08
N SER A 49 5.09 3.34 -4.68
CA SER A 49 5.03 2.42 -3.53
C SER A 49 3.96 1.33 -3.63
N VAL A 50 3.43 1.06 -4.84
CA VAL A 50 2.46 -0.01 -5.10
C VAL A 50 3.18 -1.33 -5.39
N ASN A 51 2.77 -2.40 -4.69
CA ASN A 51 3.24 -3.75 -4.93
C ASN A 51 2.31 -4.44 -5.95
N LEU A 52 2.83 -4.76 -7.14
CA LEU A 52 2.13 -5.55 -8.14
C LEU A 52 2.59 -7.01 -8.08
N CYS A 53 1.64 -7.93 -8.02
CA CYS A 53 1.86 -9.36 -8.10
C CYS A 53 0.98 -9.96 -9.22
N VAL A 54 1.55 -10.85 -10.03
CA VAL A 54 0.86 -11.58 -11.08
C VAL A 54 0.96 -13.07 -10.78
N ALA A 55 -0.19 -13.73 -10.62
CA ALA A 55 -0.27 -15.16 -10.36
C ALA A 55 -1.06 -15.85 -11.48
N THR A 56 -0.49 -16.91 -12.04
CA THR A 56 -1.13 -17.73 -13.08
C THR A 56 -1.44 -19.12 -12.53
N PHE A 57 -2.62 -19.62 -12.88
CA PHE A 57 -3.08 -20.95 -12.47
C PHE A 57 -3.63 -21.69 -13.67
N TYR A 58 -3.45 -23.02 -13.69
CA TYR A 58 -4.08 -23.84 -14.72
C TYR A 58 -5.60 -23.79 -14.58
N SER A 59 -6.12 -23.99 -13.37
CA SER A 59 -7.54 -23.95 -13.06
C SER A 59 -7.73 -23.61 -11.60
N ILE A 60 -8.67 -22.70 -11.34
CA ILE A 60 -9.27 -22.43 -10.04
C ILE A 60 -10.76 -22.33 -10.35
N ASN A 61 -11.58 -23.16 -9.71
CA ASN A 61 -13.03 -23.19 -9.93
C ASN A 61 -13.60 -21.76 -9.97
N THR A 62 -14.28 -21.38 -11.06
CA THR A 62 -14.73 -20.00 -11.31
C THR A 62 -15.58 -19.42 -10.17
N LEU A 63 -16.38 -20.25 -9.52
CA LEU A 63 -17.21 -19.87 -8.38
C LEU A 63 -16.39 -19.50 -7.14
N GLU A 64 -15.14 -19.95 -7.08
CA GLU A 64 -14.24 -19.78 -5.95
C GLU A 64 -13.10 -18.79 -6.24
N VAL A 65 -12.83 -18.41 -7.50
CA VAL A 65 -11.71 -17.51 -7.85
C VAL A 65 -11.72 -16.22 -7.04
N ALA A 66 -12.91 -15.63 -6.81
CA ALA A 66 -13.05 -14.42 -6.02
C ALA A 66 -12.64 -14.64 -4.55
N SER A 67 -13.28 -15.60 -3.88
CA SER A 67 -12.99 -15.89 -2.46
C SER A 67 -11.57 -16.40 -2.25
N TYR A 68 -11.10 -17.28 -3.14
CA TYR A 68 -9.76 -17.84 -3.09
C TYR A 68 -8.69 -16.77 -3.37
N GLY A 69 -8.90 -15.89 -4.33
CA GLY A 69 -7.96 -14.81 -4.63
C GLY A 69 -7.89 -13.76 -3.51
N GLU A 70 -9.00 -13.48 -2.83
CA GLU A 70 -9.02 -12.62 -1.64
C GLU A 70 -8.25 -13.26 -0.47
N GLU A 71 -8.45 -14.56 -0.24
CA GLU A 71 -7.66 -15.31 0.74
C GLU A 71 -6.17 -15.30 0.39
N LEU A 72 -5.83 -15.52 -0.88
CA LEU A 72 -4.46 -15.53 -1.38
C LEU A 72 -3.79 -14.18 -1.19
N TYR A 73 -4.50 -13.09 -1.51
CA TYR A 73 -4.03 -11.72 -1.34
C TYR A 73 -3.61 -11.45 0.12
N HIS A 74 -4.43 -11.88 1.08
CA HIS A 74 -4.13 -11.74 2.50
C HIS A 74 -3.03 -12.69 2.98
N ARG A 75 -3.06 -13.94 2.52
CA ARG A 75 -2.09 -14.97 2.91
C ARG A 75 -0.67 -14.63 2.46
N TRP A 76 -0.53 -14.02 1.28
CA TRP A 76 0.76 -13.64 0.71
C TRP A 76 1.28 -12.28 1.17
N ASP A 77 0.49 -11.53 1.96
CA ASP A 77 0.86 -10.21 2.48
C ASP A 77 1.38 -9.27 1.36
N ILE A 78 0.69 -9.28 0.21
CA ILE A 78 1.05 -8.46 -0.96
C ILE A 78 0.95 -6.96 -0.61
N GLY A 79 -0.01 -6.66 0.27
CA GLY A 79 -0.40 -5.35 0.74
C GLY A 79 0.18 -4.97 2.10
N GLN A 80 -0.42 -3.96 2.73
CA GLN A 80 -0.20 -3.68 4.16
C GLN A 80 -1.41 -4.14 4.98
N ALA A 81 -1.18 -4.50 6.25
CA ALA A 81 -2.26 -4.87 7.17
C ALA A 81 -3.29 -3.74 7.38
N ASP A 82 -2.88 -2.47 7.28
CA ASP A 82 -3.80 -1.35 7.29
C ASP A 82 -4.50 -1.20 5.94
N LYS A 83 -5.82 -1.44 5.92
CA LYS A 83 -6.63 -1.40 4.69
C LYS A 83 -6.57 -0.09 3.93
N LYS A 84 -6.35 1.05 4.59
CA LYS A 84 -6.28 2.38 3.92
C LYS A 84 -4.90 2.67 3.36
N LEU A 85 -3.86 2.06 3.93
CA LEU A 85 -2.47 2.16 3.47
C LEU A 85 -2.07 0.96 2.60
N ASP A 86 -3.02 0.09 2.32
CA ASP A 86 -2.80 -1.10 1.53
C ASP A 86 -2.57 -0.73 0.05
N HIS A 87 -1.31 -0.83 -0.37
CA HIS A 87 -0.84 -0.54 -1.70
C HIS A 87 -0.59 -1.81 -2.53
N GLY A 88 -1.24 -2.93 -2.22
CA GLY A 88 -1.12 -4.17 -2.98
C GLY A 88 -2.06 -4.25 -4.18
N VAL A 89 -1.61 -4.90 -5.24
CA VAL A 89 -2.41 -5.31 -6.40
C VAL A 89 -2.01 -6.74 -6.77
N LEU A 90 -2.98 -7.66 -6.77
CA LEU A 90 -2.82 -9.02 -7.25
C LEU A 90 -3.66 -9.24 -8.51
N VAL A 91 -3.02 -9.77 -9.54
CA VAL A 91 -3.67 -10.21 -10.77
C VAL A 91 -3.69 -11.73 -10.76
N VAL A 92 -4.88 -12.32 -10.70
CA VAL A 92 -5.09 -13.77 -10.81
C VAL A 92 -5.55 -14.07 -12.23
N ILE A 93 -4.78 -14.91 -12.93
CA ILE A 93 -5.08 -15.37 -14.28
C ILE A 93 -5.31 -16.88 -14.24
N THR A 94 -6.44 -17.36 -14.73
CA THR A 94 -6.73 -18.80 -14.82
C THR A 94 -6.81 -19.25 -16.28
N TRP A 95 -6.06 -20.29 -16.63
CA TRP A 95 -5.95 -20.74 -18.02
C TRP A 95 -7.21 -21.48 -18.48
N ALA A 96 -7.62 -22.53 -17.77
CA ALA A 96 -8.72 -23.40 -18.18
C ALA A 96 -10.06 -22.66 -18.31
N GLU A 97 -10.31 -21.71 -17.42
CA GLU A 97 -11.53 -20.89 -17.41
C GLU A 97 -11.38 -19.60 -18.25
N GLN A 98 -10.19 -19.32 -18.79
CA GLN A 98 -9.82 -18.05 -19.44
C GLN A 98 -10.31 -16.82 -18.67
N ASN A 99 -10.12 -16.83 -17.35
CA ASN A 99 -10.63 -15.82 -16.44
C ASN A 99 -9.50 -14.96 -15.87
N VAL A 100 -9.83 -13.71 -15.54
CA VAL A 100 -8.92 -12.77 -14.89
C VAL A 100 -9.66 -12.07 -13.77
N LYS A 101 -9.05 -12.05 -12.59
CA LYS A 101 -9.54 -11.28 -11.45
C LYS A 101 -8.44 -10.44 -10.82
N LEU A 102 -8.76 -9.18 -10.54
CA LEU A 102 -7.86 -8.26 -9.86
C LEU A 102 -8.27 -8.12 -8.38
N PHE A 103 -7.32 -8.18 -7.46
CA PHE A 103 -7.53 -7.87 -6.05
C PHE A 103 -6.67 -6.67 -5.70
N VAL A 104 -7.29 -5.65 -5.11
CA VAL A 104 -6.71 -4.31 -4.98
C VAL A 104 -6.87 -3.84 -3.54
N GLY A 105 -5.77 -3.39 -2.94
CA GLY A 105 -5.75 -2.79 -1.62
C GLY A 105 -6.46 -1.44 -1.56
N GLY A 106 -6.93 -1.05 -0.38
CA GLY A 106 -7.76 0.15 -0.23
C GLY A 106 -7.05 1.47 -0.53
N GLY A 107 -5.71 1.52 -0.48
CA GLY A 107 -4.94 2.70 -0.89
C GLY A 107 -4.83 2.86 -2.42
N VAL A 108 -5.03 1.78 -3.18
CA VAL A 108 -5.01 1.80 -4.66
C VAL A 108 -6.43 1.89 -5.25
N ALA A 109 -7.45 1.49 -4.49
CA ALA A 109 -8.86 1.50 -4.89
C ALA A 109 -9.39 2.84 -5.46
N PRO A 110 -8.93 4.04 -5.04
CA PRO A 110 -9.34 5.29 -5.68
C PRO A 110 -8.93 5.41 -7.15
N VAL A 111 -7.78 4.83 -7.53
CA VAL A 111 -7.26 4.83 -8.91
C VAL A 111 -7.78 3.61 -9.67
N LEU A 112 -7.64 2.42 -9.08
CA LEU A 112 -8.20 1.16 -9.57
C LEU A 112 -9.57 0.92 -8.95
N ASN A 113 -10.54 1.78 -9.30
CA ASN A 113 -11.93 1.59 -8.88
C ASN A 113 -12.58 0.39 -9.59
N GLU A 114 -13.79 0.02 -9.18
CA GLU A 114 -14.46 -1.19 -9.70
C GLU A 114 -14.63 -1.17 -11.22
N LYS A 115 -15.05 -0.03 -11.80
CA LYS A 115 -15.21 0.10 -13.26
C LYS A 115 -13.88 -0.06 -14.00
N ALA A 116 -12.81 0.50 -13.45
CA ALA A 116 -11.48 0.39 -14.03
C ALA A 116 -10.97 -1.07 -13.96
N ARG A 117 -11.19 -1.75 -12.83
CA ARG A 117 -10.87 -3.17 -12.68
C ARG A 117 -11.65 -4.01 -13.70
N GLU A 118 -12.97 -3.87 -13.78
CA GLU A 118 -13.81 -4.62 -14.72
C GLU A 118 -13.36 -4.41 -16.18
N SER A 119 -13.04 -3.17 -16.56
CA SER A 119 -12.53 -2.86 -17.90
C SER A 119 -11.16 -3.48 -18.17
N LEU A 120 -10.27 -3.53 -17.18
CA LEU A 120 -8.96 -4.17 -17.29
C LEU A 120 -9.09 -5.69 -17.38
N GLU A 121 -9.90 -6.31 -16.51
CA GLU A 121 -10.20 -7.74 -16.55
C GLU A 121 -10.69 -8.14 -17.94
N PHE A 122 -11.68 -7.42 -18.49
CA PHE A 122 -12.20 -7.67 -19.83
C PHE A 122 -11.15 -7.52 -20.93
N SER A 123 -10.29 -6.50 -20.84
CA SER A 123 -9.23 -6.26 -21.83
C SER A 123 -8.18 -7.38 -21.80
N ILE A 124 -7.78 -7.84 -20.61
CA ILE A 124 -6.81 -8.94 -20.45
C ILE A 124 -7.41 -10.26 -20.93
N ILE A 125 -8.70 -10.53 -20.63
CA ILE A 125 -9.43 -11.71 -21.15
C ILE A 125 -9.46 -11.70 -22.68
N GLY A 126 -9.64 -10.53 -23.30
CA GLY A 126 -9.57 -10.36 -24.75
C GLY A 126 -8.21 -10.78 -25.35
N GLU A 127 -7.10 -10.45 -24.68
CA GLU A 127 -5.76 -10.89 -25.10
C GLU A 127 -5.53 -12.39 -24.82
N LEU A 128 -6.00 -12.92 -23.68
CA LEU A 128 -5.93 -14.36 -23.36
C LEU A 128 -6.63 -15.21 -24.43
N SER A 129 -7.74 -14.71 -24.97
CA SER A 129 -8.51 -15.37 -26.02
C SER A 129 -7.75 -15.51 -27.34
N ARG A 130 -6.67 -14.74 -27.55
CA ARG A 130 -5.78 -14.86 -28.73
C ARG A 130 -4.77 -16.01 -28.60
N GLY A 131 -4.73 -16.71 -27.47
CA GLY A 131 -3.90 -17.89 -27.25
C GLY A 131 -2.46 -17.61 -26.81
N ASN A 132 -2.09 -16.34 -26.59
CA ASN A 132 -0.78 -16.00 -26.04
C ASN A 132 -0.88 -15.50 -24.59
N PHE A 133 -0.66 -16.43 -23.66
CA PHE A 133 -0.73 -16.17 -22.21
C PHE A 133 0.35 -15.21 -21.72
N SER A 134 1.57 -15.34 -22.27
CA SER A 134 2.68 -14.45 -21.93
C SER A 134 2.37 -13.01 -22.32
N ASP A 135 1.82 -12.80 -23.51
CA ASP A 135 1.45 -11.47 -23.98
C ASP A 135 0.30 -10.89 -23.16
N ALA A 136 -0.71 -11.69 -22.81
CA ALA A 136 -1.82 -11.22 -21.99
C ALA A 136 -1.38 -10.82 -20.58
N ALA A 137 -0.49 -11.59 -19.94
CA ALA A 137 0.05 -11.25 -18.63
C ALA A 137 0.89 -9.97 -18.66
N VAL A 138 1.76 -9.82 -19.68
CA VAL A 138 2.56 -8.60 -19.89
C VAL A 138 1.67 -7.40 -20.19
N PHE A 139 0.65 -7.58 -21.02
CA PHE A 139 -0.35 -6.55 -21.33
C PHE A 139 -1.06 -6.09 -20.06
N GLY A 140 -1.55 -7.02 -19.23
CA GLY A 140 -2.20 -6.72 -17.97
C GLY A 140 -1.29 -5.94 -17.01
N ALA A 141 -0.06 -6.41 -16.81
CA ALA A 141 0.92 -5.71 -15.97
C ALA A 141 1.21 -4.29 -16.50
N THR A 142 1.33 -4.13 -17.81
CA THR A 142 1.55 -2.83 -18.46
C THR A 142 0.36 -1.89 -18.25
N ALA A 143 -0.85 -2.36 -18.51
CA ALA A 143 -2.06 -1.56 -18.42
C ALA A 143 -2.34 -1.10 -16.98
N ILE A 144 -2.15 -2.00 -16.01
CA ILE A 144 -2.26 -1.68 -14.58
C ILE A 144 -1.22 -0.63 -14.18
N THR A 145 0.05 -0.84 -14.56
CA THR A 145 1.14 0.09 -14.26
C THR A 145 0.86 1.48 -14.82
N GLN A 146 0.43 1.58 -16.09
CA GLN A 146 0.09 2.84 -16.73
C GLN A 146 -1.08 3.55 -16.05
N LEU A 147 -2.13 2.80 -15.70
CA LEU A 147 -3.30 3.40 -15.05
C LEU A 147 -2.95 3.96 -13.67
N ILE A 148 -2.13 3.24 -12.89
CA ILE A 148 -1.68 3.70 -11.57
C ILE A 148 -0.75 4.92 -11.70
N MET A 149 0.17 4.92 -12.66
CA MET A 149 1.09 6.05 -12.87
C MET A 149 0.39 7.33 -13.36
N ASN A 150 -0.72 7.20 -14.09
CA ASN A 150 -1.48 8.33 -14.62
C ASN A 150 -2.59 8.82 -13.68
N GLY A 151 -2.94 8.05 -12.63
CA GLY A 151 -3.94 8.43 -11.64
C GLY A 151 -3.42 9.40 -10.58
N PRO A 152 -4.30 10.02 -9.77
CA PRO A 152 -3.86 10.72 -8.56
C PRO A 152 -3.14 9.69 -7.68
N LEU A 153 -1.83 9.87 -7.51
CA LEU A 153 -0.95 8.93 -6.82
C LEU A 153 -1.56 8.53 -5.47
N PRO A 154 -1.40 7.27 -5.01
CA PRO A 154 -1.60 6.95 -3.60
C PRO A 154 -0.59 7.79 -2.81
N GLU A 155 -1.02 8.94 -2.31
CA GLU A 155 -0.21 9.76 -1.43
C GLU A 155 0.00 8.92 -0.18
N ASN A 156 1.20 8.39 0.01
CA ASN A 156 1.63 7.75 1.24
C ASN A 156 1.75 8.82 2.34
N ARG A 157 0.62 9.48 2.65
CA ARG A 157 0.43 10.22 3.89
C ARG A 157 0.22 9.18 4.98
N ARG A 158 1.30 8.46 5.29
CA ARG A 158 1.62 8.19 6.69
C ARG A 158 1.62 9.57 7.33
N LEU A 159 0.49 9.98 7.91
CA LEU A 159 0.27 11.33 8.40
C LEU A 159 1.45 11.66 9.31
N GLU A 160 2.42 12.44 8.84
CA GLU A 160 3.57 12.87 9.63
C GLU A 160 3.10 13.59 10.90
N ILE A 161 1.88 14.13 10.82
CA ILE A 161 1.12 14.62 11.96
C ILE A 161 1.05 13.59 13.08
N PHE A 162 0.80 12.30 12.82
CA PHE A 162 0.73 11.27 13.87
C PHE A 162 2.11 10.93 14.46
N GLU A 163 3.19 10.92 13.67
CA GLU A 163 4.54 10.69 14.20
C GLU A 163 5.08 11.89 15.00
N TRP A 164 4.72 13.13 14.63
CA TRP A 164 5.03 14.33 15.41
C TRP A 164 4.10 14.53 16.61
N LEU A 165 2.82 14.12 16.52
CA LEU A 165 1.86 14.22 17.61
C LEU A 165 1.97 13.09 18.63
N PHE A 166 2.48 11.92 18.26
CA PHE A 166 2.68 10.82 19.20
C PHE A 166 3.58 11.21 20.39
N PRO A 167 4.78 11.79 20.21
CA PRO A 167 5.59 12.27 21.33
C PRO A 167 4.93 13.43 22.08
N LEU A 168 4.21 14.32 21.40
CA LEU A 168 3.48 15.43 22.03
C LEU A 168 2.30 14.95 22.88
N SER A 169 1.59 13.91 22.45
CA SER A 169 0.45 13.34 23.19
C SER A 169 0.92 12.56 24.42
N VAL A 170 2.05 11.85 24.34
CA VAL A 170 2.70 11.24 25.51
C VAL A 170 3.20 12.31 26.48
N LEU A 171 3.83 13.39 26.00
CA LEU A 171 4.24 14.52 26.83
C LEU A 171 3.04 15.21 27.49
N PHE A 172 1.94 15.40 26.76
CA PHE A 172 0.70 15.98 27.26
C PHE A 172 0.07 15.09 28.35
N LEU A 173 0.01 13.78 28.13
CA LEU A 173 -0.52 12.84 29.10
C LEU A 173 0.37 12.79 30.35
N PHE A 174 1.70 12.84 30.21
CA PHE A 174 2.63 12.95 31.33
C PHE A 174 2.45 14.27 32.10
N THR A 175 2.16 15.37 31.39
CA THR A 175 1.89 16.70 31.97
C THR A 175 0.62 16.76 32.79
N VAL A 176 -0.43 16.06 32.36
CA VAL A 176 -1.70 16.04 33.08
C VAL A 176 -1.67 15.00 34.21
N LEU A 177 -1.00 13.86 34.03
CA LEU A 177 -1.05 12.74 34.97
C LEU A 177 0.04 12.78 36.06
N ALA A 178 1.24 13.29 35.77
CA ALA A 178 2.32 13.36 36.77
C ALA A 178 1.98 14.24 38.00
N PRO A 179 1.32 15.40 37.88
CA PRO A 179 0.93 16.21 39.04
C PRO A 179 -0.09 15.53 39.96
N LEU A 180 -0.87 14.57 39.43
CA LEU A 180 -1.83 13.79 40.21
C LEU A 180 -1.17 12.68 41.03
N ALA A 181 0.00 12.19 40.59
CA ALA A 181 0.72 11.09 41.23
C ALA A 181 1.79 11.55 42.24
N PHE A 182 2.29 12.78 42.13
CA PHE A 182 3.38 13.30 42.96
C PHE A 182 2.94 14.56 43.74
N SER A 183 3.07 14.53 45.07
CA SER A 183 2.67 15.63 45.98
C SER A 183 3.42 16.95 45.72
N GLY A 184 2.82 18.06 46.14
CA GLY A 184 2.98 19.43 45.61
C GLY A 184 4.38 20.05 45.43
N ASP A 185 5.45 19.48 45.96
CA ASP A 185 6.81 20.03 45.80
C ASP A 185 7.39 19.83 44.39
N TYR A 186 6.88 18.85 43.62
CA TYR A 186 7.33 18.55 42.26
C TYR A 186 6.68 19.43 41.18
N ILE A 187 5.59 20.13 41.50
CA ILE A 187 4.85 20.98 40.54
C ILE A 187 5.71 22.17 40.09
N MET A 188 6.53 22.73 40.98
CA MET A 188 7.36 23.89 40.68
C MET A 188 8.53 23.52 39.75
N ALA A 189 9.22 22.41 40.03
CA ALA A 189 10.31 21.90 39.19
C ALA A 189 9.80 21.47 37.80
N TYR A 190 8.60 20.86 37.74
CA TYR A 190 7.96 20.45 36.50
C TYR A 190 7.58 21.64 35.60
N SER A 191 7.06 22.72 36.20
CA SER A 191 6.69 23.95 35.48
C SER A 191 7.89 24.67 34.86
N ILE A 192 9.05 24.65 35.53
CA ILE A 192 10.30 25.23 35.02
C ILE A 192 10.84 24.39 33.85
N ALA A 193 10.82 23.07 33.96
CA ALA A 193 11.27 22.16 32.90
C ALA A 193 10.40 22.28 31.63
N LEU A 194 9.08 22.26 31.78
CA LEU A 194 8.16 22.46 30.66
C LEU A 194 8.26 23.87 30.08
N GLY A 195 8.31 24.91 30.92
CA GLY A 195 8.48 26.29 30.47
C GLY A 195 9.80 26.51 29.71
N GLY A 196 10.88 25.85 30.10
CA GLY A 196 12.16 25.88 29.40
C GLY A 196 12.10 25.21 28.02
N ILE A 197 11.47 24.03 27.92
CA ILE A 197 11.29 23.33 26.64
C ILE A 197 10.35 24.10 25.72
N PHE A 198 9.22 24.58 26.24
CA PHE A 198 8.28 25.41 25.48
C PHE A 198 8.93 26.72 25.02
N GLY A 199 9.68 27.39 25.91
CA GLY A 199 10.44 28.59 25.60
C GLY A 199 11.46 28.35 24.49
N TYR A 200 12.25 27.28 24.57
CA TYR A 200 13.24 26.95 23.54
C TYR A 200 12.60 26.68 22.18
N VAL A 201 11.52 25.90 22.13
CA VAL A 201 10.82 25.57 20.88
C VAL A 201 10.14 26.80 20.27
N PHE A 202 9.45 27.61 21.08
CA PHE A 202 8.72 28.78 20.57
C PHE A 202 9.64 29.97 20.26
N PHE A 203 10.54 30.36 21.18
CA PHE A 203 11.46 31.48 20.93
C PHE A 203 12.60 31.12 19.98
N GLY A 204 13.05 29.86 19.94
CA GLY A 204 14.06 29.41 18.98
C GLY A 204 13.54 29.49 17.54
N PHE A 205 12.33 28.98 17.29
CA PHE A 205 11.73 29.00 15.96
C PHE A 205 11.33 30.42 15.53
N LEU A 206 10.74 31.21 16.44
CA LEU A 206 10.38 32.61 16.16
C LEU A 206 11.62 33.48 15.95
N GLY A 207 12.70 33.26 16.71
CA GLY A 207 13.97 33.94 16.56
C GLY A 207 14.63 33.68 15.19
N MET A 208 14.58 32.44 14.70
CA MET A 208 15.08 32.08 13.37
C MET A 208 14.30 32.80 12.26
N ILE A 209 12.97 32.90 12.37
CA ILE A 209 12.12 33.61 11.40
C ILE A 209 12.46 35.11 11.38
N VAL A 210 12.63 35.73 12.56
CA VAL A 210 12.98 37.15 12.67
C VAL A 210 14.37 37.42 12.08
N LEU A 211 15.36 36.57 12.38
CA LEU A 211 16.72 36.70 11.82
C LEU A 211 16.75 36.51 10.30
N ALA A 212 15.96 35.58 9.76
CA ALA A 212 15.80 35.40 8.32
C ALA A 212 15.16 36.64 7.67
N GLY A 213 14.13 37.21 8.29
CA GLY A 213 13.48 38.45 7.84
C GLY A 213 14.42 39.65 7.84
N ILE A 214 15.22 39.83 8.90
CA ILE A 214 16.23 40.90 8.98
C ILE A 214 17.31 40.71 7.91
N SER A 215 17.82 39.48 7.73
CA SER A 215 18.82 39.17 6.70
C SER A 215 18.30 39.45 5.29
N PHE A 216 17.04 39.10 5.02
CA PHE A 216 16.38 39.39 3.75
C PHE A 216 16.25 40.91 3.51
N LEU A 217 15.88 41.68 4.53
CA LEU A 217 15.75 43.13 4.45
C LEU A 217 17.10 43.82 4.17
N ILE A 218 18.16 43.40 4.86
CA ILE A 218 19.53 43.90 4.65
C ILE A 218 20.00 43.60 3.23
N ASN A 219 19.72 42.39 2.72
CA ASN A 219 20.05 42.01 1.36
C ASN A 219 19.31 42.86 0.33
N MET A 220 18.02 43.13 0.55
CA MET A 220 17.21 43.97 -0.34
C MET A 220 17.70 45.43 -0.40
N LEU A 221 18.16 45.98 0.73
CA LEU A 221 18.75 47.33 0.78
C LEU A 221 20.09 47.40 0.05
N ARG A 222 20.88 46.32 0.04
CA ARG A 222 22.17 46.24 -0.67
C ARG A 222 22.01 46.14 -2.18
N VAL A 223 20.93 45.53 -2.68
CA VAL A 223 20.69 45.35 -4.13
C VAL A 223 20.17 46.63 -4.82
N ARG A 224 19.65 47.61 -4.06
CA ARG A 224 19.12 48.88 -4.59
C ARG A 224 20.10 50.06 -4.50
N GLY A 225 21.30 49.85 -3.94
CA GLY A 225 22.36 50.87 -3.80
C GLY A 225 23.47 50.72 -4.82
#